data_AF-A0A2G9NU48-F1
#
_entry.id   AF-A0A2G9NU48-F1
#
_cell.length_a   1.000
_cell.length_b   1.000
_cell.length_c   1.000
_cell.angle_alpha   90.00
_cell.angle_beta   90.00
_cell.angle_gamma   90.00
#
_symmetry.space_group_name_H-M   'P 1'
#
loop_
_entity.id
_entity.type
_entity.pdbx_description
1 polymer ?
#
loop_
_entity_poly.entity_id
_entity_poly.type
_entity_poly.pdbx_seq_one_letter_code
_entity_poly.pdbx_strand_id
1 'polypeptide(L)' 'MNKKFNELKVLSISEINKKIDDIKLDLIKAKVTASKGGKVKMRELKKTHARLLMLQSIKLKETEEKL' A
#
# COMPACT_ATOMS: atom_id res chain seq x y z
N MET A 1 2.92 -15.57 -8.33
CA MET A 1 2.94 -14.37 -7.48
C MET A 1 2.95 -13.13 -8.37
N ASN A 2 2.17 -12.08 -8.07
CA ASN A 2 1.97 -10.93 -8.96
C ASN A 2 3.26 -10.11 -9.10
N LYS A 3 3.79 -9.86 -10.31
CA LYS A 3 5.11 -9.21 -10.54
C LYS A 3 5.29 -7.90 -9.77
N LYS A 4 4.23 -7.10 -9.66
CA LYS A 4 4.18 -5.85 -8.88
C LYS A 4 4.50 -6.01 -7.39
N PHE A 5 4.25 -7.17 -6.78
CA PHE A 5 4.54 -7.36 -5.35
C PHE A 5 6.04 -7.58 -5.08
N ASN A 6 6.74 -8.24 -6.01
CA ASN A 6 8.19 -8.43 -5.89
C ASN A 6 8.93 -7.09 -6.02
N GLU A 7 8.46 -6.18 -6.86
CA GLU A 7 8.97 -4.81 -6.97
C GLU A 7 8.81 -4.03 -5.66
N LEU A 8 7.70 -4.24 -4.94
CA LEU A 8 7.45 -3.56 -3.67
C LEU A 8 8.37 -4.02 -2.53
N LYS A 9 8.95 -5.24 -2.60
CA LYS A 9 9.86 -5.76 -1.57
C LYS A 9 11.19 -5.01 -1.50
N VAL A 10 11.64 -4.48 -2.65
CA VAL A 10 12.94 -3.80 -2.80
C VAL A 10 12.92 -2.40 -2.20
N LEU A 11 11.74 -1.81 -1.99
CA LEU A 11 11.58 -0.46 -1.48
C LEU A 11 12.09 -0.30 -0.04
N SER A 12 12.60 0.88 0.28
CA SER A 12 12.91 1.31 1.65
C SER A 12 11.64 1.56 2.47
N ILE A 13 11.76 1.57 3.80
CA ILE A 13 10.64 1.95 4.70
C ILE A 13 10.08 3.34 4.34
N SER A 14 10.96 4.30 4.02
CA SER A 14 10.54 5.66 3.66
C SER A 14 9.69 5.71 2.40
N GLU A 15 10.03 4.92 1.39
CA GLU A 15 9.29 4.84 0.12
C GLU A 15 7.96 4.10 0.29
N ILE A 16 7.93 3.09 1.15
CA ILE A 16 6.70 2.40 1.52
C ILE A 16 5.74 3.36 2.21
N ASN A 17 6.23 4.17 3.16
CA ASN A 17 5.43 5.16 3.87
C ASN A 17 4.85 6.20 2.90
N LYS A 18 5.66 6.76 1.99
CA LYS A 18 5.18 7.68 0.95
C LYS A 18 4.07 7.06 0.10
N LYS A 19 4.27 5.83 -0.38
CA LYS A 19 3.25 5.11 -1.16
C LYS A 19 1.98 4.83 -0.38
N ILE A 20 2.07 4.57 0.93
CA ILE A 20 0.89 4.40 1.79
C ILE A 20 0.07 5.69 1.81
N ASP A 21 0.72 6.84 1.98
CA ASP A 21 0.03 8.13 2.03
C ASP A 21 -0.60 8.51 0.69
N ASP A 22 0.08 8.23 -0.42
CA ASP A 22 -0.49 8.38 -1.78
C ASP A 22 -1.76 7.52 -1.95
N ILE A 23 -1.70 6.25 -1.53
CA ILE A 23 -2.84 5.32 -1.60
C ILE A 23 -4.00 5.79 -0.70
N LYS A 24 -3.72 6.38 0.47
CA LYS A 24 -4.77 6.96 1.35
C LYS A 24 -5.48 8.12 0.65
N LEU A 25 -4.73 9.02 0.01
CA LEU A 25 -5.32 10.13 -0.76
C LEU A 25 -6.18 9.61 -1.92
N ASP A 26 -5.70 8.61 -2.64
CA ASP A 26 -6.45 7.99 -3.73
C ASP A 26 -7.72 7.28 -3.24
N LEU A 27 -7.70 6.67 -2.05
CA LEU A 27 -8.89 6.11 -1.42
C LEU A 27 -9.92 7.18 -1.06
N ILE A 28 -9.47 8.33 -0.54
CA ILE A 28 -10.36 9.46 -0.23
C ILE A 28 -10.99 9.99 -1.52
N LYS A 29 -10.18 10.24 -2.56
CA LYS A 29 -10.68 10.66 -3.88
C LYS A 29 -11.68 9.65 -4.43
N ALA A 30 -11.34 8.36 -4.42
CA ALA A 30 -12.20 7.29 -4.89
C ALA A 30 -13.52 7.20 -4.12
N LYS A 31 -13.50 7.47 -2.80
CA LYS A 31 -14.69 7.50 -1.94
C LYS A 31 -15.62 8.65 -2.33
N VAL A 32 -15.06 9.85 -2.59
CA VAL A 32 -15.82 11.03 -3.01
C VAL A 32 -16.40 10.84 -4.41
N THR A 33 -15.67 10.21 -5.32
CA THR A 33 -16.10 9.99 -6.72
C THR A 33 -16.93 8.72 -6.93
N ALA A 34 -17.32 8.00 -5.87
CA ALA A 34 -17.97 6.69 -5.99
C ALA A 34 -19.45 6.76 -6.40
N SER A 35 -19.76 7.35 -7.56
CA SER A 35 -21.07 7.24 -8.19
C SER A 35 -21.12 5.96 -9.05
N LYS A 36 -21.59 4.86 -8.46
CA LYS A 36 -21.96 3.58 -9.10
C LYS A 36 -20.82 2.70 -9.71
N GLY A 37 -19.69 3.25 -10.17
CA GLY A 37 -18.56 2.48 -10.76
C GLY A 37 -17.31 2.31 -9.89
N GLY A 38 -17.16 3.07 -8.81
CA GLY A 38 -15.91 3.17 -8.03
C GLY A 38 -15.57 1.97 -7.11
N LYS A 39 -16.50 1.01 -6.94
CA LYS A 39 -16.34 -0.09 -5.97
C LYS A 39 -15.15 -1.01 -6.28
N VAL A 40 -14.89 -1.29 -7.57
CA VAL A 40 -13.77 -2.14 -8.01
C VAL A 40 -12.44 -1.45 -7.77
N LYS A 41 -12.29 -0.20 -8.23
CA LYS A 41 -11.08 0.61 -8.00
C LYS A 41 -10.77 0.76 -6.51
N MET A 42 -11.79 1.03 -5.69
CA MET A 42 -11.63 1.11 -4.24
C MET A 42 -11.18 -0.23 -3.63
N ARG A 43 -11.70 -1.37 -4.11
CA ARG A 43 -11.26 -2.70 -3.67
C ARG A 43 -9.80 -2.97 -4.01
N GLU A 44 -9.36 -2.56 -5.20
CA GLU A 44 -7.96 -2.71 -5.61
C GLU A 44 -7.02 -1.83 -4.80
N LEU A 45 -7.38 -0.56 -4.58
CA LEU A 45 -6.63 0.36 -3.72
C LEU A 45 -6.50 -0.17 -2.29
N LYS A 46 -7.59 -0.72 -1.71
CA LYS A 46 -7.55 -1.36 -0.38
C LYS A 46 -6.61 -2.57 -0.34
N LYS A 47 -6.62 -3.42 -1.37
CA LYS A 47 -5.69 -4.57 -1.45
C LYS A 47 -4.24 -4.11 -1.55
N THR A 48 -3.96 -3.06 -2.31
CA THR A 48 -2.63 -2.48 -2.41
C THR A 48 -2.19 -1.87 -1.07
N HIS A 49 -3.08 -1.13 -0.39
CA HIS A 49 -2.83 -0.59 0.95
C HIS A 49 -2.44 -1.69 1.95
N ALA A 50 -3.22 -2.78 2.01
CA ALA A 50 -2.94 -3.90 2.90
C ALA A 50 -1.57 -4.56 2.63
N ARG A 51 -1.16 -4.69 1.36
CA ARG A 51 0.16 -5.22 1.00
C ARG A 51 1.29 -4.29 1.43
N LEU A 52 1.11 -2.98 1.29
CA LEU A 52 2.11 -2.00 1.75
C LEU A 52 2.27 -2.03 3.26
N LEU A 53 1.17 -2.10 4.02
CA LEU A 53 1.20 -2.24 5.48
C LEU A 53 1.90 -3.53 5.93
N MET A 54 1.65 -4.64 5.23
CA MET A 54 2.36 -5.90 5.49
C MET A 54 3.88 -5.76 5.24
N LEU A 55 4.30 -5.10 4.17
CA LEU A 55 5.72 -4.89 3.88
C LEU A 55 6.37 -3.94 4.90
N GLN A 56 5.65 -2.91 5.33
CA GLN A 56 6.08 -2.00 6.38
C GLN A 56 6.34 -2.75 7.69
N SER A 57 5.41 -3.62 8.11
CA SER A 57 5.57 -4.38 9.36
C SER A 57 6.72 -5.38 9.31
N ILE A 58 6.94 -6.04 8.17
CA ILE A 58 8.09 -6.94 7.98
C ILE A 58 9.40 -6.17 8.12
N LYS A 59 9.54 -5.02 7.46
CA LYS A 59 10.78 -4.23 7.51
C LYS A 59 11.05 -3.59 8.87
N LEU A 60 9.99 -3.20 9.60
CA LEU A 60 10.14 -2.73 10.97
C LEU A 60 10.75 -3.82 11.86
N LYS A 61 10.23 -5.06 11.77
CA LYS A 61 10.80 -6.20 12.49
C LYS A 61 12.24 -6.48 12.10
N GLU A 62 12.56 -6.47 10.80
CA GLU A 62 13.95 -6.64 10.32
C GLU A 62 14.89 -5.55 10.83
N THR A 63 14.37 -4.35 11.13
CA THR A 63 15.17 -3.24 11.67
C THR A 63 15.38 -3.41 13.17
N GLU A 64 14.36 -3.87 13.88
CA GLU A 64 14.42 -4.19 15.32
C GLU A 64 15.34 -5.39 15.61
N GLU A 65 15.36 -6.42 14.76
CA GLU A 65 16.24 -7.59 14.91
C GLU A 65 17.72 -7.31 14.58
N LYS A 66 18.01 -6.17 13.92
CA LYS A 66 19.37 -5.75 13.56
C LYS A 66 19.99 -4.77 14.57
N LEU A 67 19.21 -4.32 15.54
CA LEU A 67 19.64 -3.48 16.67
C LEU A 67 20.06 -4.37 17.85
#